data_AF-A0A7K1L645-F1
#
_entry.id   AF-A0A7K1L645-F1
#
_cell.length_a   1.000
_cell.length_b   1.000
_cell.length_c   1.000
_cell.angle_alpha   90.00
_cell.angle_beta   90.00
_cell.angle_gamma   90.00
#
_symmetry.space_group_name_H-M   'P 1'
#
loop_
_entity.id
_entity.type
_entity.pdbx_description
1 polymer ?
#
loop_
_entity_poly.entity_id
_entity_poly.type
_entity_poly.pdbx_seq_one_letter_code
_entity_poly.pdbx_strand_id
1 'polypeptide(L)'
;MLRRVSADQPITSQQLSVLGSLEGGPRRMTELAAEHGVRLPTMTAQINRLERDGLVGRGRDGTDARVVTARLTRAGREQLAAGRERRLGYLAERFAGLSEEERAAVAAALPALDKLFDRP
;
A
#
# COMPACT_ATOMS: atom_id res chain seq x y z
N MET A 1 0.16 -14.62 -2.19
CA MET A 1 -0.63 -15.15 -1.05
C MET A 1 -1.42 -14.08 -0.30
N LEU A 2 -0.85 -12.90 0.00
CA LEU A 2 -1.57 -11.78 0.66
C LEU A 2 -2.77 -11.21 -0.11
N ARG A 3 -2.88 -11.49 -1.42
CA ARG A 3 -3.99 -10.99 -2.26
C ARG A 3 -5.36 -11.55 -1.84
N ARG A 4 -5.43 -12.75 -1.24
CA ARG A 4 -6.69 -13.35 -0.77
C ARG A 4 -7.30 -12.64 0.45
N VAL A 5 -6.50 -11.86 1.19
CA VAL A 5 -6.98 -11.01 2.31
C VAL A 5 -7.86 -9.86 1.81
N SER A 6 -7.88 -9.57 0.51
CA SER A 6 -8.60 -8.43 -0.06
C SER A 6 -10.11 -8.67 -0.23
N ALA A 7 -10.60 -9.91 -0.08
CA ALA A 7 -12.00 -10.23 -0.36
C ALA A 7 -12.99 -9.54 0.60
N ASP A 8 -12.56 -9.30 1.85
CA ASP A 8 -13.37 -8.64 2.89
C ASP A 8 -12.93 -7.19 3.17
N GLN A 9 -12.16 -6.59 2.25
CA GLN A 9 -11.70 -5.20 2.39
C GLN A 9 -12.52 -4.26 1.51
N PRO A 10 -12.90 -3.07 2.03
CA PRO A 10 -13.56 -2.06 1.21
C PRO A 10 -12.61 -1.43 0.17
N ILE A 11 -11.31 -1.73 0.23
CA ILE A 11 -10.31 -1.32 -0.77
C ILE A 11 -9.45 -2.50 -1.21
N THR A 12 -9.04 -2.48 -2.47
CA THR A 12 -8.18 -3.52 -3.05
C THR A 12 -6.76 -3.49 -2.49
N SER A 13 -6.03 -4.60 -2.61
CA SER A 13 -4.60 -4.66 -2.28
C SER A 13 -3.75 -3.58 -2.96
N GLN A 14 -4.08 -3.25 -4.21
CA GLN A 14 -3.37 -2.22 -4.97
C GLN A 14 -3.67 -0.82 -4.41
N GLN A 15 -4.92 -0.52 -4.09
CA GLN A 15 -5.31 0.74 -3.46
C GLN A 15 -4.62 0.92 -2.11
N LEU A 16 -4.59 -0.13 -1.26
CA LEU A 16 -3.89 -0.07 0.03
C LEU A 16 -2.39 0.19 -0.15
N SER A 17 -1.76 -0.40 -1.19
CA SER A 17 -0.37 -0.13 -1.54
C SER A 17 -0.15 1.35 -1.88
N VAL A 18 -0.99 1.92 -2.75
CA VAL A 18 -0.90 3.34 -3.12
C VAL A 18 -1.10 4.27 -1.92
N LEU A 19 -2.03 3.95 -1.01
CA LEU A 19 -2.19 4.69 0.24
C LEU A 19 -0.92 4.62 1.10
N GLY A 20 -0.27 3.45 1.17
CA GLY A 20 1.00 3.26 1.87
C GLY A 20 2.12 4.16 1.35
N SER A 21 2.26 4.32 0.03
CA SER A 21 3.25 5.21 -0.59
C SER A 21 3.09 6.69 -0.22
N LEU A 22 1.91 7.09 0.27
CA LEU A 22 1.57 8.46 0.65
C LEU A 22 1.70 8.73 2.16
N GLU A 23 2.09 7.74 2.97
CA GLU A 23 2.21 7.88 4.42
C GLU A 23 3.28 8.90 4.83
N GLY A 24 4.38 8.96 4.07
CA GLY A 24 5.46 9.94 4.28
C GLY A 24 5.14 11.37 3.85
N GLY A 25 3.97 11.61 3.23
CA GLY A 25 3.55 12.93 2.78
C GLY A 25 3.09 12.99 1.32
N PRO A 26 2.82 14.20 0.78
CA PRO A 26 2.42 14.36 -0.60
C PRO A 26 3.47 13.85 -1.57
N ARG A 27 3.05 13.11 -2.61
CA ARG A 27 3.94 12.57 -3.66
C ARG A 27 3.47 12.98 -5.04
N ARG A 28 4.40 13.09 -5.99
CA ARG A 28 4.08 13.42 -7.39
C ARG A 28 3.41 12.22 -8.07
N MET A 29 2.46 12.48 -8.96
CA MET A 29 1.76 11.40 -9.69
C MET A 29 2.70 10.53 -10.52
N THR A 30 3.78 11.11 -11.06
CA THR A 30 4.82 10.40 -11.83
C THR A 30 5.66 9.47 -10.97
N GLU A 31 6.00 9.89 -9.75
CA GLU A 31 6.72 9.05 -8.78
C GLU A 31 5.88 7.86 -8.35
N LEU A 32 4.59 8.09 -8.05
CA LEU A 32 3.66 7.02 -7.71
C LEU A 32 3.51 6.03 -8.89
N ALA A 33 3.42 6.53 -10.13
CA ALA A 33 3.34 5.67 -11.29
C ALA A 33 4.58 4.77 -11.44
N ALA A 34 5.77 5.36 -11.27
CA ALA A 34 7.04 4.64 -11.34
C ALA A 34 7.17 3.58 -10.22
N GLU A 35 6.90 3.96 -8.97
CA GLU A 35 6.97 3.08 -7.80
C GLU A 35 6.03 1.86 -7.93
N HIS A 36 4.83 2.07 -8.48
CA HIS A 36 3.85 0.99 -8.68
C HIS A 36 3.99 0.26 -10.01
N GLY A 37 5.00 0.58 -10.82
CA GLY A 37 5.26 -0.07 -12.11
C GLY A 37 4.12 0.10 -13.13
N VAL A 38 3.37 1.21 -13.06
CA VAL A 38 2.24 1.50 -13.94
C VAL A 38 2.46 2.78 -14.74
N ARG A 39 1.72 2.94 -15.84
CA ARG A 39 1.74 4.20 -16.59
C ARG A 39 0.94 5.29 -15.86
N LEU A 40 1.29 6.55 -16.09
CA LEU A 40 0.64 7.70 -15.47
C LEU A 40 -0.89 7.72 -15.62
N PRO A 41 -1.50 7.42 -16.78
CA PRO A 41 -2.97 7.36 -16.90
C PRO A 41 -3.60 6.32 -15.96
N THR A 42 -2.94 5.17 -15.77
CA THR A 42 -3.38 4.13 -14.83
C THR A 42 -3.31 4.63 -13.39
N MET A 43 -2.20 5.29 -13.01
CA MET A 43 -2.06 5.88 -11.69
C MET A 43 -3.11 6.98 -11.44
N THR A 44 -3.34 7.85 -12.42
CA THR A 44 -4.40 8.88 -12.37
C THR A 44 -5.77 8.26 -12.15
N ALA A 45 -6.10 7.16 -12.85
CA ALA A 45 -7.36 6.46 -12.64
C ALA A 45 -7.48 5.85 -11.24
N GLN A 46 -6.39 5.32 -10.67
CA GLN A 46 -6.38 4.80 -9.30
C GLN A 46 -6.58 5.94 -8.27
N ILE A 47 -5.86 7.05 -8.41
CA ILE A 47 -6.01 8.21 -7.53
C ILE A 47 -7.40 8.85 -7.66
N ASN A 48 -7.98 8.93 -8.87
CA ASN A 48 -9.36 9.41 -9.05
C ASN A 48 -10.36 8.57 -8.25
N ARG A 49 -10.18 7.26 -8.16
CA ARG A 49 -11.05 6.38 -7.36
C ARG A 49 -10.89 6.69 -5.86
N LEU A 50 -9.65 6.70 -5.38
CA LEU A 50 -9.34 7.01 -3.98
C LEU A 50 -9.79 8.41 -3.56
N GLU A 51 -9.74 9.38 -4.47
CA GLU A 51 -10.23 10.74 -4.24
C GLU A 51 -11.75 10.80 -4.16
N ARG A 52 -12.46 10.09 -5.05
CA ARG A 52 -13.93 9.94 -4.96
C ARG A 52 -14.36 9.27 -3.65
N ASP A 53 -13.57 8.33 -3.16
CA ASP A 53 -13.80 7.64 -1.88
C ASP A 53 -13.36 8.50 -0.67
N GLY A 54 -12.86 9.72 -0.89
CA GLY A 54 -12.44 10.65 0.16
C GLY A 54 -11.13 10.27 0.87
N LEU A 55 -10.39 9.29 0.36
CA LEU A 55 -9.18 8.74 0.98
C LEU A 55 -7.91 9.52 0.59
N VAL A 56 -7.92 10.16 -0.58
CA VAL A 56 -6.81 10.94 -1.10
C VAL A 56 -7.31 12.32 -1.53
N GLY A 57 -6.48 13.35 -1.34
CA GLY A 57 -6.68 14.67 -1.93
C GLY A 57 -5.56 15.02 -2.90
N ARG A 58 -5.89 15.82 -3.92
CA ARG A 58 -4.90 16.38 -4.83
C ARG A 58 -4.35 17.73 -4.36
N GLY A 59 -3.13 18.01 -4.80
CA GLY A 59 -2.45 19.26 -4.58
C GLY A 59 -1.56 19.63 -5.76
N ARG A 60 -0.81 20.71 -5.56
CA ARG A 60 0.28 21.14 -6.44
C ARG A 60 1.59 21.00 -5.69
N ASP A 61 2.65 20.75 -6.42
CA ASP A 61 4.00 20.75 -5.87
C ASP A 61 4.40 22.17 -5.44
N GLY A 62 5.14 22.28 -4.33
CA GLY A 62 5.57 23.59 -3.80
C GLY A 62 6.65 24.28 -4.62
N THR A 63 7.35 23.55 -5.50
CA THR A 63 8.43 24.05 -6.35
C THR A 63 7.98 24.28 -7.80
N ASP A 64 7.05 23.46 -8.32
CA ASP A 64 6.43 23.68 -9.64
C ASP A 64 4.91 23.47 -9.57
N ALA A 65 4.15 24.56 -9.61
CA ALA A 65 2.69 24.53 -9.51
C ALA A 65 1.99 23.80 -10.67
N ARG A 66 2.70 23.42 -11.74
CA ARG A 66 2.17 22.59 -12.84
C ARG A 66 2.16 21.11 -12.48
N VAL A 67 2.95 20.70 -11.49
CA VAL A 67 3.05 19.30 -11.07
C VAL A 67 1.92 18.97 -10.10
N VAL A 68 1.16 17.93 -10.43
CA VAL A 68 0.09 17.41 -9.57
C VAL A 68 0.66 16.45 -8.53
N THR A 69 0.25 16.64 -7.29
CA THR A 69 0.57 15.76 -6.16
C THR A 69 -0.68 15.11 -5.60
N ALA A 70 -0.50 13.95 -4.97
CA ALA A 70 -1.52 13.27 -4.18
C ALA A 70 -1.07 13.19 -2.72
N ARG A 71 -2.01 13.27 -1.77
CA ARG A 71 -1.75 13.14 -0.32
C ARG A 71 -2.88 12.40 0.38
N LEU A 72 -2.57 11.70 1.47
CA LEU A 72 -3.60 11.09 2.31
C LEU A 72 -4.49 12.15 2.98
N THR A 73 -5.79 11.92 2.95
CA THR A 73 -6.72 12.59 3.87
C THR A 73 -6.64 11.93 5.26
N ARG A 74 -7.38 12.47 6.23
CA ARG A 74 -7.56 11.80 7.53
C ARG A 74 -8.22 10.42 7.36
N ALA A 75 -9.30 10.35 6.59
CA ALA A 75 -9.98 9.09 6.29
C ALA A 75 -9.06 8.10 5.57
N GLY A 76 -8.20 8.57 4.66
CA GLY A 76 -7.19 7.74 4.02
C GLY A 76 -6.19 7.09 4.99
N ARG A 77 -5.74 7.85 6.00
CA ARG A 77 -4.85 7.31 7.06
C ARG A 77 -5.55 6.27 7.93
N GLU A 78 -6.78 6.53 8.35
CA GLU A 78 -7.60 5.59 9.12
C GLU A 78 -7.83 4.29 8.33
N GLN A 79 -8.16 4.42 7.04
CA GLN A 79 -8.37 3.30 6.15
C GLN A 79 -7.10 2.48 5.91
N LEU A 80 -5.94 3.14 5.77
CA LEU A 80 -4.64 2.48 5.65
C LEU A 80 -4.31 1.67 6.92
N ALA A 81 -4.50 2.26 8.10
CA ALA A 81 -4.28 1.60 9.38
C ALA A 81 -5.18 0.36 9.54
N ALA A 82 -6.49 0.50 9.29
CA ALA A 82 -7.43 -0.61 9.35
C ALA A 82 -7.15 -1.70 8.31
N GLY A 83 -6.63 -1.32 7.13
CA GLY A 83 -6.17 -2.28 6.12
C GLY A 83 -4.94 -3.08 6.57
N ARG A 84 -3.97 -2.42 7.22
CA ARG A 84 -2.77 -3.07 7.78
C ARG A 84 -3.11 -4.00 8.94
N GLU A 85 -3.96 -3.56 9.86
CA GLU A 85 -4.39 -4.36 11.00
C GLU A 85 -5.08 -5.66 10.57
N ARG A 86 -6.01 -5.57 9.61
CA ARG A 86 -6.67 -6.77 9.04
C ARG A 86 -5.68 -7.72 8.38
N ARG A 87 -4.68 -7.21 7.65
CA ARG A 87 -3.62 -8.05 7.07
C ARG A 87 -2.79 -8.74 8.14
N LEU A 88 -2.44 -8.01 9.20
CA LEU A 88 -1.68 -8.58 10.31
C LEU A 88 -2.48 -9.65 11.04
N GLY A 89 -3.75 -9.38 11.36
CA GLY A 89 -4.65 -10.35 11.99
C GLY A 89 -4.81 -11.62 11.16
N TYR A 90 -5.06 -11.49 9.85
CA TYR A 90 -5.15 -12.64 8.95
C TYR A 90 -3.87 -13.49 8.96
N LEU A 91 -2.69 -12.84 8.93
CA LEU A 91 -1.43 -13.57 8.99
C LEU A 91 -1.26 -14.23 10.36
N ALA A 92 -1.51 -13.51 11.45
CA ALA A 92 -1.38 -14.02 12.81
C ALA A 92 -2.23 -15.29 13.02
N GLU A 93 -3.47 -15.32 12.54
CA GLU A 93 -4.33 -16.50 12.57
C GLU A 93 -3.73 -17.70 11.82
N ARG A 94 -3.08 -17.46 10.68
CA ARG A 94 -2.40 -18.54 9.94
C ARG A 94 -1.14 -19.02 10.61
N PHE A 95 -0.36 -18.11 11.17
CA PHE A 95 0.83 -18.47 11.96
C PHE A 95 0.43 -19.23 13.22
N ALA A 96 -0.70 -18.91 13.85
CA ALA A 96 -1.19 -19.60 15.04
C ALA A 96 -1.40 -21.11 14.80
N GLY A 97 -1.71 -21.53 13.58
CA GLY A 97 -1.87 -22.94 13.20
C GLY A 97 -0.58 -23.70 12.87
N LEU A 98 0.59 -23.05 12.87
CA LEU A 98 1.88 -23.68 12.57
C LEU A 98 2.51 -24.32 13.82
N SER A 99 3.28 -25.39 13.64
CA SER A 99 4.16 -25.90 14.71
C SER A 99 5.29 -24.91 15.02
N GLU A 100 6.02 -25.13 16.12
CA GLU A 100 7.18 -24.29 16.45
C GLU A 100 8.28 -24.43 15.40
N GLU A 101 8.51 -25.65 14.88
CA GLU A 101 9.47 -25.93 13.83
C GLU A 101 9.11 -25.23 12.51
N GLU A 102 7.83 -25.23 12.14
CA GLU A 102 7.34 -24.54 10.95
C GLU A 102 7.49 -23.01 11.10
N ARG A 103 7.20 -22.44 12.27
CA ARG A 103 7.43 -21.01 12.55
C ARG A 103 8.90 -20.66 12.45
N ALA A 104 9.78 -21.48 13.02
CA ALA A 104 11.22 -21.29 12.94
C ALA A 104 11.73 -21.35 11.49
N ALA A 105 11.22 -22.29 10.69
CA ALA A 105 11.56 -22.39 9.27
C ALA A 105 11.10 -21.16 8.47
N VAL A 106 9.89 -20.65 8.72
CA VAL A 106 9.40 -19.42 8.08
C VAL A 106 10.27 -18.22 8.49
N ALA A 107 10.57 -18.07 9.78
CA ALA A 107 11.41 -16.98 10.28
C ALA A 107 12.82 -17.02 9.66
N ALA A 108 13.42 -18.20 9.54
CA ALA A 108 14.73 -18.39 8.92
C ALA A 108 14.75 -18.03 7.42
N ALA A 109 13.60 -18.12 6.73
CA ALA A 109 13.48 -17.75 5.32
C ALA A 109 13.30 -16.24 5.08
N LEU A 110 12.81 -15.47 6.07
CA LEU A 110 12.52 -14.04 5.91
C LEU A 110 13.71 -13.21 5.39
N PRO A 111 14.95 -13.35 5.91
CA PRO A 111 16.08 -12.57 5.42
C PRO A 111 16.43 -12.84 3.95
N ALA A 112 16.14 -14.04 3.44
CA ALA A 112 16.33 -14.35 2.03
C ALA A 112 15.23 -13.75 1.16
N LEU A 113 13.99 -13.70 1.67
CA LEU A 113 12.88 -13.03 1.00
C LEU A 113 13.09 -11.52 0.93
N ASP A 114 13.58 -10.88 2.00
CA ASP A 114 13.86 -9.44 2.01
C ASP A 114 14.85 -9.06 0.89
N LYS A 115 15.90 -9.85 0.67
CA LYS A 115 16.86 -9.65 -0.43
C LYS A 115 16.25 -9.72 -1.83
N LEU A 116 15.09 -10.37 -2.00
CA LEU A 116 14.40 -10.41 -3.29
C LEU A 116 13.60 -9.13 -3.56
N PHE A 117 13.19 -8.43 -2.50
CA PHE A 117 12.32 -7.25 -2.58
C PHE A 117 13.07 -5.94 -2.35
N ASP A 118 14.20 -5.97 -1.64
CA ASP A 118 15.21 -4.91 -1.65
C ASP A 118 15.93 -4.94 -3.01
N ARG A 119 15.29 -4.39 -4.05
CA ARG A 119 16.04 -4.00 -5.25
C ARG A 119 16.76 -2.68 -4.98
N PRO A 120 18.01 -2.53 -5.45
CA PRO A 120 18.77 -1.29 -5.33
C PRO A 120 18.09 -0.12 -6.05
#